data_AF-A0A2R6P167-F1
#
_entry.id   AF-A0A2R6P167-F1
#
_cell.length_a   1.000
_cell.length_b   1.000
_cell.length_c   1.000
_cell.angle_alpha   90.00
_cell.angle_beta   90.00
_cell.angle_gamma   90.00
#
_symmetry.space_group_name_H-M   'P 1'
#
loop_
_entity.id
_entity.type
_entity.pdbx_description
1 polymer ?
#
loop_
_entity_poly.entity_id
_entity_poly.type
_entity_poly.pdbx_seq_one_letter_code
_entity_poly.pdbx_strand_id
1 'polypeptide(L)'
;MDPNAPLTVAQGTLFTCDIYGTFKGWPIGPLAGSSALNGGIAAATFFSLREYIVSPLLLSTVDAGQFSRRKWELEAPHEKQPGRSERLTWWGMRARKLPDAAVSGAITGGVLYTLKRGRRGIIPGAVTASVACSVLQLAYNELGVMRVKYVSQRLEAENMPAPLEPKTPLSQHVLKLFGMHQLSDEDYLEKLKHRREIALRQIAEIEKELKSEGGGTTDTELRSKPP
;
A
#
# COMPACT_ATOMS: atom_id res chain seq x y z
N MET A 1 8.98 -9.53 -7.73
CA MET A 1 8.23 -9.29 -6.47
C MET A 1 8.91 -8.16 -5.74
N ASP A 2 8.14 -7.26 -5.12
CA ASP A 2 8.69 -6.16 -4.31
C ASP A 2 9.20 -6.72 -2.97
N PRO A 3 10.49 -6.57 -2.60
CA PRO A 3 11.04 -7.13 -1.37
C PRO A 3 10.39 -6.56 -0.10
N ASN A 4 9.72 -5.40 -0.19
CA ASN A 4 9.07 -4.75 0.95
C ASN A 4 7.63 -5.22 1.19
N ALA A 5 7.06 -6.03 0.28
CA ALA A 5 5.70 -6.54 0.38
C ALA A 5 5.35 -7.18 1.75
N PRO A 6 6.18 -8.04 2.38
CA PRO A 6 5.85 -8.61 3.69
C PRO A 6 5.78 -7.55 4.80
N LEU A 7 6.62 -6.52 4.74
CA LEU A 7 6.64 -5.44 5.74
C LEU A 7 5.36 -4.60 5.65
N THR A 8 4.93 -4.25 4.44
CA THR A 8 3.70 -3.49 4.21
C THR A 8 2.45 -4.26 4.69
N VAL A 9 2.42 -5.57 4.46
CA VAL A 9 1.33 -6.45 4.94
C VAL A 9 1.32 -6.54 6.46
N ALA A 10 2.50 -6.65 7.10
CA ALA A 10 2.62 -6.67 8.55
C ALA A 10 2.11 -5.35 9.18
N GLN A 11 2.51 -4.20 8.63
CA GLN A 11 2.04 -2.89 9.10
C GLN A 11 0.52 -2.74 8.99
N GLY A 12 -0.06 -3.13 7.85
CA GLY A 12 -1.51 -3.06 7.66
C GLY A 12 -2.29 -3.95 8.63
N THR A 13 -1.76 -5.13 8.95
CA THR A 13 -2.39 -6.08 9.89
C THR A 13 -2.40 -5.52 11.32
N LEU A 14 -1.30 -4.91 11.76
CA LEU A 14 -1.19 -4.28 13.08
C LEU A 14 -2.21 -3.15 13.26
N PHE A 15 -2.35 -2.27 12.27
CA PHE A 15 -3.31 -1.15 12.33
C PHE A 15 -4.77 -1.60 12.52
N THR A 16 -5.18 -2.69 11.87
CA THR A 16 -6.57 -3.17 11.96
C THR A 16 -6.88 -3.90 13.28
N CYS A 17 -5.91 -4.58 13.87
CA CYS A 17 -6.11 -5.33 15.12
C CYS A 17 -6.14 -4.42 16.35
N ASP A 18 -5.35 -3.34 16.35
CA ASP A 18 -5.26 -2.42 17.49
C ASP A 18 -6.60 -1.75 17.79
N ILE A 19 -7.32 -1.25 16.76
CA ILE A 19 -8.57 -0.49 16.96
C ILE A 19 -9.63 -1.32 17.69
N TYR A 20 -9.78 -2.61 17.35
CA TYR A 20 -10.79 -3.47 17.97
C TYR A 20 -10.38 -3.96 19.37
N GLY A 21 -9.09 -4.26 19.57
CA GLY A 21 -8.55 -4.68 20.87
C GLY A 21 -8.62 -3.59 21.93
N THR A 22 -8.25 -2.36 21.55
CA THR A 22 -8.33 -1.19 22.45
C THR A 22 -9.76 -0.87 22.86
N PHE A 23 -10.74 -1.05 21.96
CA PHE A 23 -12.14 -0.76 22.27
C PHE A 23 -12.79 -1.75 23.27
N LYS A 24 -12.25 -2.98 23.37
CA LYS A 24 -12.82 -4.07 24.19
C LYS A 24 -12.04 -4.35 25.49
N GLY A 25 -10.88 -3.74 25.70
CA GLY A 25 -10.06 -3.92 26.91
C GLY A 25 -9.55 -5.36 27.11
N TRP A 26 -9.43 -6.13 26.03
CA TRP A 26 -8.97 -7.53 26.08
C TRP A 26 -7.44 -7.62 25.93
N PRO A 27 -6.79 -8.71 26.37
CA PRO A 27 -5.35 -8.89 26.20
C PRO A 27 -4.97 -8.90 24.71
N ILE A 28 -4.38 -7.79 24.25
CA ILE A 28 -4.16 -7.48 22.83
C ILE A 28 -3.21 -8.49 22.17
N GLY A 29 -2.17 -8.95 22.88
CA GLY A 29 -1.12 -9.80 22.32
C GLY A 29 -1.62 -11.12 21.70
N PRO A 30 -2.29 -12.01 22.46
CA PRO A 30 -2.79 -13.28 21.93
C PRO A 30 -3.85 -13.12 20.82
N LEU A 31 -4.71 -12.11 20.93
CA LEU A 31 -5.73 -11.80 19.92
C LEU A 31 -5.08 -11.30 18.63
N ALA A 32 -4.10 -10.40 18.71
CA ALA A 32 -3.35 -9.90 17.57
C ALA A 32 -2.56 -11.04 16.90
N GLY A 33 -1.89 -11.90 17.68
CA GLY A 33 -1.14 -13.04 17.16
C GLY A 33 -2.01 -14.06 16.42
N SER A 34 -3.15 -14.44 17.02
CA SER A 34 -4.09 -15.38 16.38
C SER A 34 -4.77 -14.76 15.16
N SER A 35 -5.12 -13.48 15.20
CA SER A 35 -5.65 -12.74 14.05
C SER A 35 -4.64 -12.66 12.91
N ALA A 36 -3.38 -12.33 13.21
CA ALA A 36 -2.30 -12.26 12.24
C ALA A 36 -2.04 -13.62 11.58
N LEU A 37 -2.02 -14.70 12.36
CA LEU A 37 -1.82 -16.05 11.82
C LEU A 37 -3.00 -16.49 10.95
N ASN A 38 -4.24 -16.31 11.42
CA ASN A 38 -5.44 -16.65 10.65
C ASN A 38 -5.57 -15.80 9.38
N GLY A 39 -5.30 -14.50 9.49
CA GLY A 39 -5.28 -13.56 8.38
C GLY A 39 -4.17 -13.87 7.38
N GLY A 40 -2.99 -14.25 7.86
CA GLY A 40 -1.86 -14.68 7.03
C GLY A 40 -2.18 -15.93 6.22
N ILE A 41 -2.77 -16.96 6.83
CA ILE A 41 -3.21 -18.18 6.13
C ILE A 41 -4.29 -17.85 5.10
N ALA A 42 -5.28 -17.03 5.46
CA ALA A 42 -6.35 -16.63 4.54
C ALA A 42 -5.80 -15.83 3.36
N ALA A 43 -4.90 -14.87 3.60
CA ALA A 43 -4.25 -14.08 2.57
C ALA A 43 -3.36 -14.94 1.66
N ALA A 44 -2.51 -15.80 2.23
CA ALA A 44 -1.66 -16.71 1.47
C ALA A 44 -2.49 -17.62 0.55
N THR A 45 -3.60 -18.16 1.07
CA THR A 45 -4.54 -18.99 0.29
C THR A 45 -5.17 -18.18 -0.84
N PHE A 46 -5.70 -16.99 -0.54
CA PHE A 46 -6.31 -16.10 -1.53
C PHE A 46 -5.34 -15.69 -2.64
N PHE A 47 -4.13 -15.26 -2.29
CA PHE A 47 -3.14 -14.82 -3.27
C PHE A 47 -2.60 -15.99 -4.10
N SER A 48 -2.39 -17.16 -3.49
CA SER A 48 -1.95 -18.35 -4.23
C SER A 48 -3.00 -18.82 -5.22
N LEU A 49 -4.28 -18.92 -4.80
CA LEU A 49 -5.38 -19.27 -5.69
C LEU A 49 -5.54 -18.24 -6.81
N ARG A 50 -5.43 -16.95 -6.49
CA ARG A 50 -5.54 -15.87 -7.46
C ARG A 50 -4.47 -15.97 -8.53
N GLU A 51 -3.21 -16.15 -8.14
CA GLU A 51 -2.07 -16.10 -9.06
C GLU A 51 -1.93 -17.39 -9.87
N TYR A 52 -2.04 -18.55 -9.21
CA TYR A 52 -1.73 -19.84 -9.85
C TYR A 52 -2.92 -20.54 -10.49
N ILE A 53 -4.16 -20.23 -10.09
CA ILE A 53 -5.35 -20.90 -10.62
C ILE A 53 -6.22 -19.91 -11.38
N VAL A 54 -6.67 -18.85 -10.72
CA VAL A 54 -7.68 -17.95 -11.27
C VAL A 54 -7.13 -17.10 -12.40
N SER A 55 -5.95 -16.49 -12.22
CA SER A 55 -5.35 -15.64 -13.25
C SER A 55 -5.08 -16.37 -14.57
N PRO A 56 -4.41 -17.54 -14.60
CA PRO A 56 -4.21 -18.27 -15.85
C PRO A 56 -5.53 -18.78 -16.44
N LEU A 57 -6.49 -19.20 -15.61
CA LEU A 57 -7.79 -19.67 -16.09
C LEU A 57 -8.61 -18.54 -16.72
N LEU A 58 -8.62 -17.35 -16.13
CA LEU A 58 -9.32 -16.20 -16.71
C LEU A 58 -8.63 -15.70 -17.98
N LEU A 59 -7.30 -15.73 -18.03
CA LEU A 59 -6.54 -15.40 -19.24
C LEU A 59 -6.78 -16.38 -20.39
N SER A 60 -7.04 -17.65 -20.08
CA SER A 60 -7.31 -18.67 -21.10
C SER A 60 -8.77 -18.74 -21.53
N THR A 61 -9.71 -18.36 -20.67
CA THR A 61 -11.16 -18.48 -20.94
C THR A 61 -11.82 -17.19 -21.42
N VAL A 62 -11.28 -16.03 -21.07
CA VAL A 62 -11.88 -14.73 -21.39
C VAL A 62 -11.01 -13.99 -22.40
N ASP A 63 -11.35 -14.10 -23.68
CA ASP A 63 -10.67 -13.39 -24.78
C ASP A 63 -11.07 -11.91 -24.90
N ALA A 64 -11.91 -11.39 -24.00
CA ALA A 64 -12.46 -10.04 -24.09
C ALA A 64 -11.78 -9.03 -23.15
N GLY A 65 -11.49 -7.84 -23.71
CA GLY A 65 -11.16 -6.63 -22.97
C GLY A 65 -9.77 -6.62 -22.32
N GLN A 66 -9.73 -6.56 -20.99
CA GLN A 66 -8.47 -6.37 -20.24
C GLN A 66 -7.57 -7.61 -20.26
N PHE A 67 -8.16 -8.79 -20.39
CA PHE A 67 -7.43 -10.05 -20.42
C PHE A 67 -6.66 -10.22 -21.71
N SER A 68 -7.26 -9.85 -22.85
CA SER A 68 -6.58 -9.82 -24.15
C SER A 68 -5.35 -8.92 -24.07
N ARG A 69 -5.47 -7.71 -23.51
CA ARG A 69 -4.32 -6.81 -23.32
C ARG A 69 -3.21 -7.44 -22.48
N ARG A 70 -3.57 -8.10 -21.38
CA ARG A 70 -2.60 -8.73 -20.48
C ARG A 70 -1.91 -9.93 -21.14
N LYS A 71 -2.64 -10.67 -21.97
CA LYS A 71 -2.11 -11.75 -22.81
C LYS A 71 -1.10 -11.20 -23.83
N TRP A 72 -1.43 -10.11 -24.52
CA TRP A 72 -0.48 -9.40 -25.40
C TRP A 72 0.76 -8.89 -24.64
N GLU A 73 0.60 -8.32 -23.44
CA GLU A 73 1.72 -7.85 -22.59
C GLU A 73 2.66 -9.01 -22.18
N LEU A 74 2.11 -10.21 -21.95
CA LEU A 74 2.89 -11.42 -21.66
C LEU A 74 3.56 -12.01 -22.91
N GLU A 75 2.89 -11.94 -24.05
CA GLU A 75 3.35 -12.47 -25.35
C GLU A 75 4.33 -11.54 -26.09
N ALA A 76 4.49 -10.28 -25.66
CA ALA A 76 5.39 -9.30 -26.26
C ALA A 76 6.72 -9.08 -25.48
N PRO A 77 7.49 -10.11 -25.08
CA PRO A 77 8.59 -9.90 -24.14
C PRO A 77 9.79 -9.11 -24.67
N HIS A 78 9.92 -8.76 -25.97
CA HIS A 78 11.17 -8.14 -26.46
C HIS A 78 11.07 -7.07 -27.54
N GLU A 79 9.88 -6.68 -28.00
CA GLU A 79 9.78 -5.62 -28.99
C GLU A 79 9.59 -4.28 -28.26
N LYS A 80 10.64 -3.45 -28.23
CA LYS A 80 10.61 -2.08 -27.70
C LYS A 80 9.55 -1.28 -28.48
N GLN A 81 8.29 -1.36 -28.09
CA GLN A 81 7.23 -0.60 -28.75
C GLN A 81 7.37 0.88 -28.37
N PRO A 82 7.78 1.75 -29.32
CA PRO A 82 7.80 3.17 -29.09
C PRO A 82 6.38 3.70 -29.31
N GLY A 83 5.73 4.19 -28.25
CA GLY A 83 4.69 5.21 -28.40
C GLY A 83 3.23 4.77 -28.48
N ARG A 84 2.87 3.49 -28.28
CA ARG A 84 1.44 3.10 -28.21
C ARG A 84 0.91 3.19 -26.78
N SER A 85 0.80 4.42 -26.26
CA SER A 85 -0.03 4.74 -25.10
C SER A 85 -1.51 4.63 -25.48
N GLU A 86 -1.96 3.39 -25.71
CA GLU A 86 -3.36 3.10 -25.94
C GLU A 86 -4.15 3.58 -24.72
N ARG A 87 -5.02 4.58 -24.94
CA ARG A 87 -5.72 5.33 -23.89
C ARG A 87 -6.51 4.36 -23.02
N LEU A 88 -5.95 4.02 -21.86
CA LEU A 88 -6.68 3.27 -20.83
C LEU A 88 -7.93 4.07 -20.49
N THR A 89 -9.09 3.54 -20.87
CA THR A 89 -10.36 4.10 -20.44
C THR A 89 -10.37 4.12 -18.92
N TRP A 90 -10.76 5.23 -18.28
CA TRP A 90 -10.80 5.36 -16.83
C TRP A 90 -11.57 4.21 -16.16
N TRP A 91 -12.65 3.76 -16.80
CA TRP A 91 -13.39 2.57 -16.39
C TRP A 91 -12.54 1.30 -16.38
N GLY A 92 -11.67 1.12 -17.36
CA GLY A 92 -10.73 0.01 -17.39
C GLY A 92 -9.76 0.02 -16.22
N MET A 93 -9.28 1.21 -15.82
CA MET A 93 -8.43 1.32 -14.63
C MET A 93 -9.16 0.95 -13.34
N ARG A 94 -10.43 1.35 -13.20
CA ARG A 94 -11.26 1.02 -12.03
C ARG A 94 -11.61 -0.45 -11.95
N ALA A 95 -11.90 -1.08 -13.09
CA ALA A 95 -12.28 -2.49 -13.15
C ALA A 95 -11.09 -3.46 -13.11
N ARG A 96 -9.86 -2.96 -13.03
CA ARG A 96 -8.64 -3.75 -13.16
C ARG A 96 -8.54 -4.84 -12.08
N LYS A 97 -8.45 -6.09 -12.51
CA LYS A 97 -8.34 -7.31 -11.67
C LYS A 97 -9.51 -7.53 -10.68
N LEU A 98 -10.64 -6.85 -10.85
CA LEU A 98 -11.86 -7.12 -10.08
C LEU A 98 -12.36 -8.56 -10.23
N PRO A 99 -12.53 -9.10 -11.45
CA PRO A 99 -12.99 -10.49 -11.61
C PRO A 99 -12.04 -11.50 -10.96
N ASP A 100 -10.72 -11.33 -11.12
CA ASP A 100 -9.71 -12.19 -10.47
C ASP A 100 -9.87 -12.20 -8.95
N ALA A 101 -10.10 -11.03 -8.34
CA ALA A 101 -10.30 -10.88 -6.91
C ALA A 101 -11.65 -11.45 -6.44
N ALA A 102 -12.72 -11.27 -7.21
CA ALA A 102 -14.03 -11.81 -6.92
C ALA A 102 -14.02 -13.35 -6.94
N VAL A 103 -13.51 -13.95 -8.01
CA VAL A 103 -13.45 -15.42 -8.17
C VAL A 103 -12.52 -16.04 -7.14
N SER A 104 -11.32 -15.48 -6.92
CA SER A 104 -10.42 -15.99 -5.87
C SER A 104 -11.03 -15.83 -4.48
N GLY A 105 -11.72 -14.71 -4.22
CA GLY A 105 -12.43 -14.46 -2.98
C GLY A 105 -13.54 -15.49 -2.76
N ALA A 106 -14.32 -15.80 -3.80
CA ALA A 106 -15.37 -16.81 -3.75
C ALA A 106 -14.83 -18.19 -3.40
N ILE A 107 -13.75 -18.63 -4.06
CA ILE A 107 -13.15 -19.94 -3.81
C ILE A 107 -12.57 -19.99 -2.40
N THR A 108 -11.79 -18.97 -2.02
CA THR A 108 -11.13 -18.91 -0.69
C THR A 108 -12.17 -18.86 0.43
N GLY A 109 -13.17 -18.00 0.31
CA GLY A 109 -14.26 -17.89 1.27
C GLY A 109 -15.08 -19.16 1.37
N GLY A 110 -15.39 -19.79 0.24
CA GLY A 110 -16.08 -21.08 0.22
C GLY A 110 -15.31 -22.16 0.99
N VAL A 111 -14.00 -22.30 0.73
CA VAL A 111 -13.15 -23.29 1.40
C VAL A 111 -13.03 -23.01 2.89
N LEU A 112 -12.63 -21.79 3.29
CA LEU A 112 -12.41 -21.44 4.69
C LEU A 112 -13.70 -21.55 5.52
N TYR A 113 -14.84 -21.16 4.97
CA TYR A 113 -16.11 -21.23 5.68
C TYR A 113 -16.63 -22.67 5.79
N THR A 114 -16.30 -23.52 4.82
CA THR A 114 -16.61 -24.96 4.86
C THR A 114 -15.84 -25.67 5.94
N LEU A 115 -14.57 -25.33 6.15
CA LEU A 115 -13.77 -25.89 7.24
C LEU A 115 -14.37 -25.56 8.61
N LYS A 116 -15.00 -24.38 8.75
CA LYS A 116 -15.58 -23.93 10.02
C LYS A 116 -17.02 -24.40 10.27
N ARG A 117 -17.88 -24.44 9.24
CA ARG A 117 -19.33 -24.71 9.37
C ARG A 117 -19.83 -25.89 8.53
N GLY A 118 -18.94 -26.64 7.89
CA GLY A 118 -19.27 -27.75 7.00
C GLY A 118 -19.89 -27.29 5.66
N ARG A 119 -20.48 -28.24 4.93
CA ARG A 119 -20.99 -28.03 3.55
C ARG A 119 -22.01 -26.90 3.41
N ARG A 120 -22.84 -26.67 4.43
CA ARG A 120 -23.84 -25.58 4.44
C ARG A 120 -23.19 -24.19 4.40
N GLY A 121 -21.90 -24.09 4.71
CA GLY A 121 -21.14 -22.86 4.73
C GLY A 121 -20.56 -22.41 3.38
N ILE A 122 -20.51 -23.27 2.36
CA ILE A 122 -19.81 -22.98 1.09
C ILE A 122 -20.37 -21.72 0.43
N ILE A 123 -21.68 -21.72 0.14
CA ILE A 123 -22.36 -20.65 -0.62
C ILE A 123 -22.27 -19.29 0.11
N PRO A 124 -22.68 -19.17 1.40
CA PRO A 124 -22.59 -17.88 2.09
C PRO A 124 -21.13 -17.42 2.25
N GLY A 125 -20.19 -18.34 2.47
CA GLY A 125 -18.76 -18.01 2.56
C GLY A 125 -18.21 -17.48 1.24
N ALA A 126 -18.56 -18.12 0.12
CA ALA A 126 -18.14 -17.71 -1.21
C ALA A 126 -18.71 -16.33 -1.58
N VAL A 127 -20.01 -16.12 -1.40
CA VAL A 127 -20.66 -14.84 -1.75
C VAL A 127 -20.08 -13.69 -0.91
N THR A 128 -19.99 -13.87 0.42
CA THR A 128 -19.50 -12.80 1.31
C THR A 128 -18.04 -12.44 1.02
N ALA A 129 -17.16 -13.42 0.83
CA ALA A 129 -15.77 -13.18 0.52
C ALA A 129 -15.57 -12.59 -0.90
N SER A 130 -16.37 -13.01 -1.88
CA SER A 130 -16.35 -12.41 -3.23
C SER A 130 -16.72 -10.93 -3.21
N VAL A 131 -17.80 -10.58 -2.51
CA VAL A 131 -18.25 -9.18 -2.37
C VAL A 131 -17.21 -8.36 -1.62
N ALA A 132 -16.72 -8.85 -0.49
CA ALA A 132 -15.70 -8.17 0.31
C ALA A 132 -14.42 -7.91 -0.51
N CYS A 133 -13.92 -8.93 -1.22
CA CYS A 133 -12.73 -8.78 -2.08
C CYS A 133 -12.97 -7.82 -3.24
N SER A 134 -14.16 -7.82 -3.85
CA SER A 134 -14.52 -6.90 -4.93
C SER A 134 -14.54 -5.45 -4.45
N VAL A 135 -15.14 -5.19 -3.29
CA VAL A 135 -15.17 -3.86 -2.68
C VAL A 135 -13.76 -3.39 -2.33
N LEU A 136 -12.94 -4.25 -1.72
CA LEU A 136 -11.57 -3.91 -1.37
C LEU A 136 -10.71 -3.61 -2.60
N GLN A 137 -10.85 -4.41 -3.66
CA GLN A 137 -10.13 -4.20 -4.92
C GLN A 137 -10.62 -2.94 -5.65
N LEU A 138 -11.93 -2.62 -5.60
CA LEU A 138 -12.48 -1.35 -6.09
C LEU A 138 -11.87 -0.16 -5.36
N ALA A 139 -11.84 -0.20 -4.02
CA ALA A 139 -11.27 0.87 -3.20
C ALA A 139 -9.78 1.08 -3.52
N TYR A 140 -9.01 -0.01 -3.64
CA TYR A 140 -7.60 0.06 -4.05
C TYR A 140 -7.42 0.70 -5.43
N ASN A 141 -8.26 0.30 -6.40
CA ASN A 141 -8.19 0.84 -7.76
C ASN A 141 -8.57 2.33 -7.81
N GLU A 142 -9.58 2.77 -7.04
CA GLU A 142 -9.94 4.20 -6.92
C GLU A 142 -8.82 5.02 -6.29
N LEU A 143 -8.15 4.51 -5.24
CA LEU A 143 -6.96 5.17 -4.66
C LEU A 143 -5.84 5.30 -5.69
N GLY A 144 -5.63 4.29 -6.53
CA GLY A 144 -4.68 4.34 -7.64
C GLY A 144 -5.04 5.43 -8.66
N VAL A 145 -6.31 5.50 -9.05
CA VAL A 145 -6.83 6.54 -9.96
C VAL A 145 -6.66 7.94 -9.36
N MET A 146 -6.96 8.11 -8.07
CA MET A 146 -6.75 9.39 -7.36
C MET A 146 -5.29 9.79 -7.35
N ARG A 147 -4.38 8.85 -7.06
CA ARG A 147 -2.93 9.11 -7.09
C ARG A 147 -2.47 9.56 -8.48
N VAL A 148 -2.88 8.85 -9.53
CA VAL A 148 -2.50 9.19 -10.91
C VAL A 148 -3.02 10.58 -11.28
N LYS A 149 -4.27 10.90 -10.94
CA LYS A 149 -4.85 12.24 -11.15
C LYS A 149 -4.12 13.32 -10.37
N TYR A 150 -3.75 13.05 -9.13
CA TYR A 150 -3.00 14.01 -8.31
C TYR A 150 -1.63 14.30 -8.90
N VAL A 151 -0.91 13.26 -9.33
CA VAL A 151 0.41 13.40 -9.97
C VAL A 151 0.29 14.11 -11.32
N SER A 152 -0.70 13.77 -12.14
CA SER A 152 -0.89 14.45 -13.43
C SER A 152 -1.20 15.93 -13.26
N GLN A 153 -2.05 16.30 -12.30
CA GLN A 153 -2.34 17.71 -11.98
C GLN A 153 -1.11 18.46 -11.49
N ARG A 154 -0.28 17.82 -10.65
CA ARG A 154 0.97 18.44 -10.18
C ARG A 154 1.95 18.68 -11.33
N LEU A 155 2.12 17.70 -12.22
CA LEU A 155 2.99 17.84 -13.40
C LEU A 155 2.46 18.88 -14.39
N GLU A 156 1.14 18.96 -14.59
CA GLU A 156 0.53 20.00 -15.44
C GLU A 156 0.71 21.39 -14.84
N ALA A 157 0.56 21.54 -13.52
CA ALA A 157 0.76 22.81 -12.83
C ALA A 157 2.22 23.29 -12.89
N GLU A 158 3.19 22.37 -12.90
CA GLU A 158 4.61 22.68 -13.06
C GLU A 158 4.98 23.08 -14.51
N ASN A 159 4.29 22.51 -15.50
CA ASN A 159 4.52 22.79 -16.91
C ASN A 159 3.74 24.00 -17.44
N MET A 160 2.74 24.51 -16.72
CA MET A 160 2.04 25.74 -17.10
C MET A 160 2.78 26.98 -16.57
N PRO A 161 3.05 28.00 -17.42
CA PRO A 161 3.53 29.29 -16.94
C PRO A 161 2.48 29.92 -16.00
N ALA A 162 2.96 30.44 -14.86
CA ALA A 162 2.17 30.84 -13.68
C ALA A 162 0.77 31.43 -13.99
N PRO A 163 -0.34 30.73 -13.63
CA PRO A 163 -1.68 31.29 -13.67
C PRO A 163 -2.04 32.02 -12.37
N LEU A 164 -2.71 33.17 -12.54
CA LEU A 164 -3.27 34.03 -11.50
C LEU A 164 -4.32 33.30 -10.63
N GLU A 165 -4.16 33.44 -9.32
CA GLU A 165 -5.06 33.11 -8.20
C GLU A 165 -5.58 31.66 -8.03
N PRO A 166 -5.32 31.01 -6.88
CA PRO A 166 -5.78 29.65 -6.59
C PRO A 166 -7.28 29.62 -6.23
N LYS A 167 -8.10 28.94 -7.04
CA LYS A 167 -9.45 28.53 -6.65
C LYS A 167 -9.36 27.39 -5.63
N THR A 168 -9.91 27.61 -4.44
CA THR A 168 -9.93 26.62 -3.35
C THR A 168 -10.69 25.36 -3.78
N PRO A 169 -10.10 24.16 -3.67
CA PRO A 169 -10.75 22.93 -4.09
C PRO A 169 -11.91 22.54 -3.16
N LEU A 170 -12.99 22.02 -3.74
CA LEU A 170 -14.20 21.55 -3.05
C LEU A 170 -13.93 20.58 -1.89
N SER A 171 -12.86 19.80 -1.95
CA SER A 171 -12.43 18.91 -0.86
C SER A 171 -12.11 19.67 0.43
N GLN A 172 -11.64 20.92 0.35
CA GLN A 172 -11.41 21.76 1.53
C GLN A 172 -12.70 22.10 2.27
N HIS A 173 -13.83 22.17 1.57
CA HIS A 173 -15.12 22.44 2.20
C HIS A 173 -15.62 21.21 2.97
N VAL A 174 -15.40 20.00 2.43
CA VAL A 174 -15.75 18.75 3.11
C VAL A 174 -14.83 18.52 4.32
N LEU A 175 -13.52 18.73 4.18
CA LEU A 175 -12.55 18.62 5.28
C LEU A 175 -12.85 19.59 6.43
N LYS A 176 -13.26 20.84 6.11
CA LYS A 176 -13.72 21.81 7.11
C LYS A 176 -14.97 21.36 7.85
N LEU A 177 -15.91 20.69 7.17
CA LEU A 177 -17.13 20.17 7.78
C LEU A 177 -16.84 19.08 8.84
N PHE A 178 -15.77 18.30 8.64
CA PHE A 178 -15.34 17.26 9.58
C PHE A 178 -14.38 17.77 10.66
N GLY A 179 -14.18 19.09 10.80
CA GLY A 179 -13.30 19.68 11.80
C GLY A 179 -11.81 19.38 11.59
N MET A 180 -11.43 18.81 10.44
CA MET A 180 -10.03 18.62 10.08
C MET A 180 -9.49 19.95 9.56
N HIS A 181 -8.85 20.72 10.46
CA HIS A 181 -8.07 21.88 10.06
C HIS A 181 -6.91 21.40 9.16
N GLN A 182 -6.93 21.80 7.88
CA GLN A 182 -5.72 21.74 7.09
C GLN A 182 -4.70 22.66 7.78
N LEU A 183 -3.52 22.11 8.09
CA LEU A 183 -2.39 22.97 8.44
C LEU A 183 -2.19 23.97 7.31
N SER A 184 -2.11 25.25 7.65
CA SER A 184 -1.70 26.27 6.69
C SER A 184 -0.35 25.88 6.11
N ASP A 185 -0.08 26.23 4.86
CA ASP A 185 1.25 26.02 4.26
C ASP A 185 2.34 26.70 5.11
N GLU A 186 2.01 27.81 5.75
CA GLU A 186 2.87 28.50 6.71
C GLU A 186 3.14 27.66 7.96
N ASP A 187 2.11 27.10 8.59
CA ASP A 187 2.25 26.21 9.75
C ASP A 187 3.05 24.94 9.41
N TYR A 188 2.88 24.44 8.18
CA TYR A 188 3.61 23.28 7.70
C TYR A 188 5.09 23.59 7.49
N LEU A 189 5.39 24.75 6.89
CA LEU A 189 6.76 25.25 6.74
C LEU A 189 7.41 25.50 8.08
N GLU A 190 6.69 26.05 9.05
CA GLU A 190 7.19 26.27 10.41
C GLU A 190 7.51 24.93 11.10
N LYS A 191 6.62 23.93 11.00
CA LYS A 191 6.90 22.58 11.50
C LYS A 191 8.11 21.93 10.83
N LEU A 192 8.31 22.14 9.53
CA LEU A 192 9.48 21.62 8.81
C LEU A 192 10.78 22.31 9.26
N LYS A 193 10.77 23.64 9.42
CA LYS A 193 11.91 24.38 9.96
C LYS A 193 12.26 23.90 11.37
N HIS A 194 11.26 23.71 12.22
CA HIS A 194 11.46 23.20 13.57
C HIS A 194 12.07 21.78 13.58
N ARG A 195 11.59 20.87 12.72
CA ARG A 195 12.19 19.53 12.57
C ARG A 195 13.63 19.58 12.08
N ARG A 196 13.93 20.49 11.14
CA ARG A 196 15.30 20.72 10.66
C ARG A 196 16.22 21.19 11.79
N GLU A 197 15.76 22.12 12.62
CA GLU A 197 16.55 22.62 13.76
C GLU A 197 16.84 21.53 14.80
N ILE A 198 15.84 20.69 15.12
CA ILE A 198 16.05 19.55 16.02
C ILE A 198 17.09 18.57 15.45
N ALA A 199 16.96 18.22 14.17
CA ALA A 199 17.91 17.32 13.51
C ALA A 199 19.34 17.90 13.49
N LEU A 200 19.49 19.20 13.24
CA LEU A 200 20.79 19.87 13.26
C LEU A 200 21.40 19.89 14.67
N ARG A 201 20.60 20.04 15.73
CA ARG A 201 21.09 19.92 17.11
C ARG A 201 21.59 18.52 17.42
N GLN A 202 20.84 17.49 17.01
CA GLN A 202 21.26 16.09 17.19
C GLN A 202 22.59 15.80 16.47
N ILE A 203 22.76 16.29 15.24
CA ILE A 203 24.02 16.14 14.51
C ILE A 203 25.18 16.82 15.26
N ALA A 204 24.97 18.04 15.76
CA ALA A 204 26.00 18.77 16.49
C ALA A 204 26.40 18.10 17.82
N GLU A 205 25.45 17.45 18.51
CA GLU A 205 25.73 16.64 19.71
C GLU A 205 26.59 15.42 19.37
N ILE A 206 26.22 14.67 18.32
CA ILE A 206 26.96 13.50 17.86
C ILE A 206 28.39 13.88 17.41
N GLU A 207 28.56 15.00 16.72
CA GLU A 207 29.89 15.50 16.32
C GLU A 207 30.77 15.89 17.51
N LYS A 208 30.18 16.34 18.62
CA LYS A 208 30.89 16.67 19.85
C LYS A 208 31.35 15.40 20.58
N GLU A 209 30.48 14.39 20.66
CA GLU A 209 30.81 13.08 21.23
C GLU A 209 31.95 12.41 20.46
N LEU A 210 31.87 12.40 19.12
CA LEU A 210 32.93 11.87 18.24
C LEU A 210 34.27 12.58 18.43
N LYS A 211 34.28 13.91 18.61
CA LYS A 211 35.53 14.65 18.90
C LYS A 211 36.10 14.32 20.27
N SER A 212 35.27 14.07 21.27
CA SER A 212 35.73 13.65 22.59
C SER A 212 36.27 12.22 22.63
N GLU A 213 35.69 11.30 21.86
CA GLU A 213 36.14 9.91 21.79
C GLU A 213 37.35 9.72 20.87
N GLY A 214 37.36 10.38 19.71
CA GLY A 214 38.45 10.32 18.73
C GLY A 214 39.74 11.01 19.16
N GLY A 215 39.70 11.89 20.17
CA GLY A 215 40.89 12.48 20.79
C GLY A 215 41.63 11.55 21.76
N GLY A 216 41.04 10.40 22.14
CA GLY A 216 41.61 9.48 23.13
C GLY A 216 42.25 8.21 22.54
N THR A 217 41.98 7.86 21.28
CA THR A 217 42.35 6.55 20.72
C THR A 217 43.66 6.52 19.92
N THR A 218 44.17 7.67 19.46
CA THR A 218 45.40 7.70 18.64
C THR A 218 46.72 7.66 19.42
N ASP A 219 46.73 7.85 20.74
CA ASP A 219 47.98 7.90 21.52
C ASP A 219 48.38 6.56 22.18
N THR A 220 47.50 5.54 22.18
CA THR A 220 47.78 4.28 22.89
C THR A 220 48.38 3.17 21.99
N GLU A 221 48.28 3.27 20.66
CA GLU A 221 48.71 2.20 19.75
C GLU A 221 50.19 2.27 19.32
N LEU A 222 50.92 3.34 19.65
CA LEU A 222 52.36 3.48 19.32
C LEU A 222 53.32 3.03 20.42
N ARG A 223 52.84 2.53 21.57
CA ARG A 223 53.70 2.17 22.73
C ARG A 223 53.89 0.68 23.00
N SER A 224 53.39 -0.24 22.16
CA SER A 224 53.41 -1.68 22.44
C SER A 224 54.08 -2.58 21.39
N LYS A 225 54.96 -2.04 20.52
CA LYS A 225 55.91 -2.88 19.76
C LYS A 225 57.25 -2.99 20.48
N PRO A 226 57.53 -4.09 21.20
CA PRO A 226 58.90 -4.41 21.63
C PRO A 226 59.78 -4.81 20.42
N PRO A 227 61.11 -4.64 20.53
CA PRO A 227 62.09 -4.93 19.48
C PRO A 227 62.24 -6.42 19.17
#